data_AF-A0A3D3VT57-F1
#
_entry.id   AF-A0A3D3VT57-F1
#
_cell.length_a   1.000
_cell.length_b   1.000
_cell.length_c   1.000
_cell.angle_alpha   90.00
_cell.angle_beta   90.00
_cell.angle_gamma   90.00
#
_symmetry.space_group_name_H-M   'P 1'
#
loop_
_entity.id
_entity.type
_entity.pdbx_description
1 polymer ?
#
loop_
_entity_poly.entity_id
_entity_poly.type
_entity_poly.pdbx_seq_one_letter_code
_entity_poly.pdbx_strand_id
1 'polypeptide(L)'
;KGEYSRPQRTVEANKYYLRNMDKCISCGVCVRACSQQAIYSAIDFQYRGIKTLIAPALDKGIEDSTCVFCGQCVQLCPTGALTENSVHGISRPSRSRVVKTICSYCGVGCELNIHVDELTGKIWNVT
;
A
#
# COMPACT_ATOMS: atom_id res chain seq x y z
N LYS A 1 10.90 -28.09 23.61
CA LYS A 1 10.25 -28.09 22.28
C LYS A 1 9.40 -26.83 22.20
N GLY A 2 10.03 -25.69 21.89
CA GLY A 2 9.32 -24.41 21.77
C GLY A 2 8.94 -24.23 20.31
N GLU A 3 7.66 -24.33 19.99
CA GLU A 3 7.16 -24.08 18.64
C GLU A 3 7.45 -22.63 18.26
N TYR A 4 8.40 -22.48 17.36
CA TYR A 4 8.74 -21.23 16.71
C TYR A 4 7.69 -20.96 15.61
N SER A 5 6.45 -20.71 16.00
CA SER A 5 5.42 -20.26 15.07
C SER A 5 5.62 -18.77 14.81
N ARG A 6 5.90 -18.41 13.54
CA ARG A 6 5.84 -17.01 13.09
C ARG A 6 4.39 -16.53 13.28
N PRO A 7 4.15 -15.29 13.75
CA PRO A 7 2.81 -14.71 13.72
C PRO A 7 2.29 -14.81 12.29
N GLN A 8 1.03 -15.22 12.14
CA GLN A 8 0.44 -15.48 10.83
C GLN A 8 0.57 -14.24 9.95
N ARG A 9 1.30 -14.37 8.84
CA ARG A 9 1.35 -13.35 7.78
C ARG A 9 0.03 -13.44 7.04
N THR A 10 -1.01 -12.88 7.65
CA THR A 10 -2.36 -12.89 7.13
C THR A 10 -2.41 -12.08 5.84
N VAL A 11 -3.17 -12.58 4.87
CA VAL A 11 -3.63 -11.77 3.74
C VAL A 11 -4.91 -11.10 4.20
N GLU A 12 -4.81 -9.82 4.55
CA GLU A 12 -5.97 -9.01 4.91
C GLU A 12 -6.36 -8.17 3.69
N ALA A 13 -7.60 -8.34 3.26
CA ALA A 13 -8.19 -7.53 2.20
C ALA A 13 -9.27 -6.64 2.84
N ASN A 14 -9.10 -5.32 2.74
CA ASN A 14 -10.20 -4.38 2.97
C ASN A 14 -10.75 -3.92 1.61
N LYS A 15 -11.67 -2.96 1.58
CA LYS A 15 -12.22 -2.42 0.33
C LYS A 15 -11.17 -1.72 -0.55
N TYR A 16 -10.16 -1.10 0.06
CA TYR A 16 -9.25 -0.17 -0.60
C TYR A 16 -7.95 -0.84 -1.08
N TYR A 17 -7.34 -1.70 -0.27
CA TYR A 17 -6.09 -2.37 -0.59
C TYR A 17 -5.97 -3.75 0.05
N LEU A 18 -5.13 -4.56 -0.58
CA LEU A 18 -4.68 -5.87 -0.14
C LEU A 18 -3.39 -5.70 0.67
N ARG A 19 -3.35 -6.31 1.85
CA ARG A 19 -2.18 -6.42 2.72
C ARG A 19 -1.72 -7.87 2.76
N ASN A 20 -0.62 -8.16 2.07
CA ASN A 20 0.06 -9.45 2.11
C ASN A 20 1.40 -9.31 2.82
N MET A 21 1.45 -9.70 4.08
CA MET A 21 2.65 -9.58 4.91
C MET A 21 3.71 -10.66 4.64
N ASP A 22 3.42 -11.67 3.81
CA ASP A 22 4.44 -12.62 3.34
C ASP A 22 5.49 -11.94 2.46
N LYS A 23 5.04 -10.98 1.65
CA LYS A 23 5.90 -10.17 0.78
C LYS A 23 6.60 -9.03 1.51
N CYS A 24 6.28 -8.80 2.78
CA CYS A 24 6.86 -7.69 3.55
C CYS A 24 8.30 -8.02 3.98
N ILE A 25 9.21 -7.10 3.69
CA ILE A 25 10.64 -7.15 4.08
C ILE A 25 10.95 -6.25 5.28
N SER A 26 9.94 -5.71 5.95
CA SER A 26 10.08 -4.86 7.14
C SER A 26 10.98 -3.62 6.92
N CYS A 27 10.93 -3.01 5.73
CA CYS A 27 11.76 -1.85 5.39
C CYS A 27 11.34 -0.53 6.08
N GLY A 28 10.14 -0.47 6.65
CA GLY A 28 9.64 0.69 7.40
C GLY A 28 9.26 1.92 6.56
N VAL A 29 9.31 1.84 5.23
CA VAL A 29 8.93 2.97 4.35
C VAL A 29 7.47 3.37 4.57
N CYS A 30 6.56 2.40 4.65
CA CYS A 30 5.15 2.65 4.91
C CYS A 30 4.88 3.25 6.30
N VAL A 31 5.64 2.84 7.33
CA VAL A 31 5.55 3.40 8.69
C VAL A 31 5.98 4.85 8.71
N ARG A 32 7.11 5.18 8.05
CA ARG A 32 7.56 6.56 7.92
C ARG A 32 6.59 7.42 7.14
N ALA A 33 6.04 6.93 6.02
CA ALA A 33 5.03 7.65 5.26
C ALA A 33 3.78 7.94 6.10
N CYS A 34 3.29 6.93 6.82
CA CYS A 34 2.09 7.08 7.65
C CYS A 34 2.27 8.06 8.82
N SER A 35 3.45 8.08 9.45
CA SER A 35 3.73 8.95 10.60
C SER A 35 4.19 10.36 10.20
N GLN A 36 5.03 10.50 9.16
CA GLN A 36 5.64 11.79 8.81
C GLN A 36 4.90 12.52 7.69
N GLN A 37 4.43 11.81 6.67
CA GLN A 37 3.77 12.44 5.51
C GLN A 37 2.27 12.56 5.74
N ALA A 38 1.63 11.49 6.22
CA ALA A 38 0.20 11.45 6.45
C ALA A 38 -0.19 11.92 7.87
N ILE A 39 0.74 11.87 8.83
CA ILE A 39 0.55 12.34 10.23
C ILE A 39 -0.61 11.59 10.95
N TYR A 40 -0.85 10.32 10.60
CA TYR A 40 -1.86 9.49 11.28
C TYR A 40 -1.25 8.45 12.21
N SER A 41 -0.02 7.98 11.91
CA SER A 41 0.67 6.93 12.66
C SER A 41 -0.19 5.68 12.91
N ALA A 42 -1.01 5.30 11.91
CA ALA A 42 -1.95 4.20 12.02
C ALA A 42 -1.29 2.81 12.02
N ILE A 43 -0.08 2.71 11.48
CA ILE A 43 0.71 1.47 11.42
C ILE A 43 2.11 1.72 11.97
N ASP A 44 2.66 0.73 12.69
CA ASP A 44 4.02 0.75 13.20
C ASP A 44 4.61 -0.68 13.25
N PHE A 45 5.89 -0.78 13.60
CA PHE A 45 6.55 -2.03 13.90
C PHE A 45 6.04 -2.63 15.21
N GLN A 46 5.34 -3.74 15.07
CA GLN A 46 4.94 -4.60 16.18
C GLN A 46 5.94 -5.73 16.37
N TYR A 47 6.02 -6.21 17.61
CA TYR A 47 6.92 -7.27 18.04
C TYR A 47 8.41 -6.96 17.81
N ARG A 48 9.27 -7.96 18.03
CA ARG A 48 10.72 -7.84 17.88
C ARG A 48 11.34 -9.09 17.26
N GLY A 49 12.52 -8.91 16.69
CA GLY A 49 13.29 -9.99 16.05
C GLY A 49 12.55 -10.55 14.85
N ILE A 50 12.52 -11.87 14.72
CA ILE A 50 11.95 -12.53 13.54
C ILE A 50 10.40 -12.52 13.55
N LYS A 51 9.80 -12.15 14.69
CA LYS A 51 8.35 -11.94 14.82
C LYS A 51 7.92 -10.51 14.43
N THR A 52 8.85 -9.65 14.04
CA THR A 52 8.54 -8.27 13.67
C THR A 52 7.54 -8.21 12.52
N LEU A 53 6.45 -7.46 12.71
CA LEU A 53 5.37 -7.30 11.76
C LEU A 53 4.95 -5.83 11.74
N ILE A 54 4.69 -5.27 10.56
CA ILE A 54 4.10 -3.93 10.47
C ILE A 54 2.59 -4.06 10.55
N ALA A 55 1.97 -3.60 11.64
CA ALA A 55 0.53 -3.70 11.88
C ALA A 55 0.03 -2.49 12.69
N PRO A 56 -1.29 -2.26 12.75
CA PRO A 56 -1.86 -1.28 13.65
C PRO A 56 -1.60 -1.60 15.13
N ALA A 57 -1.85 -0.61 15.99
CA ALA A 57 -1.78 -0.81 17.44
C ALA A 57 -2.69 -1.96 17.88
N LEU A 58 -2.19 -2.79 18.80
CA LEU A 58 -2.91 -3.93 19.39
C LEU A 58 -3.36 -5.00 18.36
N ASP A 59 -2.68 -5.10 17.21
CA ASP A 59 -3.02 -6.00 16.10
C ASP A 59 -4.49 -5.91 15.66
N LYS A 60 -5.08 -4.73 15.81
CA LYS A 60 -6.41 -4.44 15.31
C LYS A 60 -6.43 -4.43 13.78
N GLY A 61 -7.62 -4.62 13.21
CA GLY A 61 -7.84 -4.38 11.80
C GLY A 61 -7.53 -2.93 11.44
N ILE A 62 -7.10 -2.69 10.20
CA ILE A 62 -6.79 -1.33 9.73
C ILE A 62 -8.04 -0.43 9.77
N GLU A 63 -9.22 -1.02 9.63
CA GLU A 63 -10.50 -0.31 9.74
C GLU A 63 -10.77 0.21 11.16
N ASP A 64 -10.22 -0.45 12.18
CA ASP A 64 -10.35 -0.06 13.60
C ASP A 64 -9.22 0.85 14.08
N SER A 65 -8.37 1.32 13.15
CA SER A 65 -7.21 2.18 13.43
C SER A 65 -7.48 3.65 13.05
N THR A 66 -6.51 4.53 13.26
CA THR A 66 -6.57 5.93 12.82
C THR A 66 -6.37 6.11 11.31
N CYS A 67 -6.36 5.02 10.53
CA CYS A 67 -6.15 5.06 9.08
C CYS A 67 -7.34 5.69 8.35
N VAL A 68 -7.08 6.73 7.56
CA VAL A 68 -8.08 7.37 6.69
C VAL A 68 -8.03 6.88 5.24
N PHE A 69 -7.29 5.80 4.98
CA PHE A 69 -7.13 5.21 3.65
C PHE A 69 -6.54 6.16 2.59
N CYS A 70 -5.56 6.98 2.98
CA CYS A 70 -4.89 7.94 2.07
C CYS A 70 -4.00 7.28 1.00
N GLY A 71 -3.75 5.97 1.05
CA GLY A 71 -3.05 5.21 0.00
C GLY A 71 -1.53 5.44 -0.11
N GLN A 72 -0.94 6.38 0.62
CA GLN A 72 0.50 6.68 0.54
C GLN A 72 1.40 5.46 0.85
N CYS A 73 0.99 4.63 1.81
CA CYS A 73 1.71 3.40 2.16
C CYS A 73 1.70 2.35 1.03
N VAL A 74 0.65 2.32 0.22
CA VAL A 74 0.49 1.40 -0.92
C VAL A 74 1.42 1.82 -2.05
N GLN A 75 1.42 3.11 -2.39
CA GLN A 75 2.24 3.69 -3.47
C GLN A 75 3.74 3.52 -3.21
N LEU A 76 4.16 3.61 -1.95
CA LEU A 76 5.59 3.53 -1.57
C LEU A 76 6.07 2.11 -1.27
N CYS A 77 5.22 1.09 -1.36
CA CYS A 77 5.60 -0.27 -1.00
C CYS A 77 6.51 -0.90 -2.08
N PRO A 78 7.80 -1.19 -1.79
CA PRO A 78 8.72 -1.65 -2.82
C PRO A 78 8.48 -3.11 -3.24
N THR A 79 7.84 -3.93 -2.40
CA THR A 79 7.64 -5.36 -2.64
C THR A 79 6.21 -5.72 -3.04
N GLY A 80 5.30 -4.76 -3.09
CA GLY A 80 3.87 -5.02 -3.28
C GLY A 80 3.26 -5.85 -2.14
N ALA A 81 3.79 -5.71 -0.91
CA ALA A 81 3.14 -6.23 0.30
C ALA A 81 1.83 -5.47 0.60
N LEU A 82 1.78 -4.19 0.23
CA LEU A 82 0.57 -3.39 0.17
C LEU A 82 0.27 -3.16 -1.31
N THR A 83 -0.94 -3.47 -1.76
CA THR A 83 -1.34 -3.32 -3.17
C THR A 83 -2.77 -2.83 -3.26
N GLU A 84 -3.03 -1.85 -4.11
CA GLU A 84 -4.37 -1.31 -4.28
C GLU A 84 -5.29 -2.36 -4.92
N ASN A 85 -6.51 -2.49 -4.41
CA ASN A 85 -7.47 -3.45 -4.97
C ASN A 85 -7.94 -3.03 -6.37
N SER A 86 -8.08 -1.73 -6.59
CA SER A 86 -8.51 -1.13 -7.86
C SER A 86 -7.53 -1.38 -9.01
N VAL A 87 -6.32 -1.85 -8.71
CA VAL A 87 -5.23 -2.11 -9.67
C VAL A 87 -5.00 -3.62 -9.86
N HIS A 88 -5.42 -4.43 -8.89
CA HIS A 88 -5.08 -5.85 -8.84
C HIS A 88 -5.68 -6.63 -10.02
N GLY A 89 -4.81 -7.15 -10.89
CA GLY A 89 -5.20 -8.02 -12.01
C GLY A 89 -5.75 -7.32 -13.26
N ILE A 90 -5.79 -5.98 -13.30
CA ILE A 90 -6.35 -5.24 -14.44
C ILE A 90 -5.35 -5.08 -15.58
N SER A 91 -4.09 -4.77 -15.27
CA SER A 91 -3.03 -4.63 -16.28
C SER A 91 -1.66 -4.97 -15.70
N ARG A 92 -0.66 -5.04 -16.58
CA ARG A 92 0.75 -5.24 -16.23
C ARG A 92 1.54 -3.97 -16.52
N PRO A 93 2.52 -3.58 -15.67
CA PRO A 93 3.36 -2.41 -15.93
C PRO A 93 4.07 -2.47 -17.30
N SER A 94 4.48 -3.66 -17.74
CA SER A 94 5.13 -3.89 -19.04
C SER A 94 4.24 -3.59 -20.25
N ARG A 95 2.92 -3.43 -20.04
CA ARG A 95 1.91 -3.18 -21.07
C ARG A 95 1.25 -1.81 -20.91
N SER A 96 1.82 -0.97 -20.06
CA SER A 96 1.25 0.33 -19.75
C SER A 96 2.00 1.42 -20.50
N ARG A 97 1.24 2.28 -21.16
CA ARG A 97 1.75 3.54 -21.69
C ARG A 97 1.43 4.64 -20.69
N VAL A 98 2.44 5.45 -20.37
CA VAL A 98 2.30 6.56 -19.43
C VAL A 98 1.95 7.85 -20.19
N VAL A 99 0.86 8.49 -19.78
CA VAL A 99 0.44 9.81 -20.27
C VAL A 99 0.59 10.81 -19.13
N LYS A 100 1.45 11.80 -19.32
CA LYS A 100 1.58 12.92 -18.38
C LYS A 100 0.45 13.91 -18.60
N THR A 101 -0.21 14.30 -17.53
CA THR A 101 -1.26 15.32 -17.54
C THR A 101 -1.18 16.17 -16.28
N ILE A 102 -2.03 17.17 -16.18
CA ILE A 102 -2.11 18.08 -15.04
C ILE A 102 -3.42 17.80 -14.29
N CYS A 103 -3.34 17.65 -12.97
CA CYS A 103 -4.52 17.47 -12.12
C CYS A 103 -5.38 18.73 -12.15
N SER A 104 -6.59 18.63 -12.70
CA SER A 104 -7.56 19.74 -12.76
C SER A 104 -8.45 19.84 -11.52
N TYR A 105 -8.19 19.04 -10.48
CA TYR A 105 -9.02 18.99 -9.27
C TYR A 105 -8.85 20.24 -8.40
N CYS A 106 -7.63 20.79 -8.34
CA CYS A 106 -7.33 22.02 -7.61
C CYS A 106 -6.46 22.94 -8.47
N GLY A 107 -6.39 24.23 -8.11
CA GLY A 107 -5.63 25.23 -8.86
C GLY A 107 -4.10 25.10 -8.79
N VAL A 108 -3.58 24.07 -8.10
CA VAL A 108 -2.12 23.84 -7.98
C VAL A 108 -1.54 23.23 -9.26
N GLY A 109 -2.34 22.42 -9.98
CA GLY A 109 -1.89 21.80 -11.23
C GLY A 109 -0.76 20.78 -11.05
N CYS A 110 -0.88 19.84 -10.11
CA CYS A 110 0.10 18.77 -9.94
C CYS A 110 0.25 17.91 -11.22
N GLU A 111 1.48 17.55 -11.59
CA GLU A 111 1.72 16.56 -12.66
C GLU A 111 1.19 15.19 -12.23
N LEU A 112 0.38 14.56 -13.08
CA LEU A 112 -0.13 13.20 -12.92
C LEU A 112 0.39 12.34 -14.05
N ASN A 113 0.77 11.11 -13.72
CA ASN A 113 1.08 10.07 -14.69
C ASN A 113 -0.10 9.10 -14.75
N ILE A 114 -0.83 9.12 -15.85
CA ILE A 114 -1.93 8.20 -16.13
C ILE A 114 -1.37 6.97 -16.83
N HIS A 115 -1.54 5.80 -16.21
CA HIS A 115 -1.13 4.53 -16.79
C HIS A 115 -2.31 3.93 -17.56
N VAL A 116 -2.18 3.85 -18.88
CA VAL A 116 -3.20 3.30 -19.79
C VAL A 116 -2.73 1.95 -20.31
N ASP A 117 -3.59 0.93 -20.23
CA ASP A 117 -3.33 -0.38 -20.83
C ASP A 117 -3.47 -0.28 -22.36
N GLU A 118 -2.43 -0.69 -23.09
CA GLU A 118 -2.39 -0.54 -24.55
C GLU A 118 -3.41 -1.39 -25.32
N LEU A 119 -3.86 -2.52 -24.77
CA LEU A 119 -4.85 -3.36 -25.45
C LEU A 119 -6.28 -2.94 -25.17
N THR A 120 -6.57 -2.55 -23.94
CA THR A 120 -7.96 -2.24 -23.55
C THR A 120 -8.28 -0.75 -23.65
N GLY A 121 -7.25 0.10 -23.74
CA GLY A 121 -7.40 1.56 -23.67
C GLY A 121 -7.88 2.06 -22.30
N LYS A 122 -7.98 1.19 -21.29
CA LYS A 122 -8.46 1.55 -19.95
C LYS A 122 -7.33 2.10 -19.10
N ILE A 123 -7.67 3.09 -18.28
CA ILE A 123 -6.80 3.59 -17.22
C ILE A 123 -6.83 2.56 -16.09
N TRP A 124 -5.66 2.10 -15.65
CA TRP A 124 -5.56 1.10 -14.59
C TRP A 124 -4.85 1.61 -13.35
N ASN A 125 -4.06 2.69 -13.44
CA ASN A 125 -3.38 3.31 -12.31
C ASN A 125 -3.11 4.80 -12.59
N VAL A 126 -3.03 5.61 -11.53
CA VAL A 126 -2.66 7.04 -11.59
C VAL A 126 -1.63 7.29 -10.51
N THR A 127 -0.47 7.84 -10.90
CA THR A 127 0.67 8.13 -10.00
C THR A 127 1.14 9.56 -10.12
#